data_AF-A0A522E6D4-F1
#
_entry.id   AF-A0A522E6D4-F1
#
_cell.length_a   1.000
_cell.length_b   1.000
_cell.length_c   1.000
_cell.angle_alpha   90.00
_cell.angle_beta   90.00
_cell.angle_gamma   90.00
#
_symmetry.space_group_name_H-M   'P 1'
#
loop_
_entity.id
_entity.type
_entity.pdbx_description
1 polymer ?
#
loop_
_entity_poly.entity_id
_entity_poly.type
_entity_poly.pdbx_seq_one_letter_code
_entity_poly.pdbx_strand_id
1 'polypeptide(L)'
;MTKRSILVMVCLLLALTAGVEGWRAHNPVLDRDAVSKDSQWTGTYRGKKTVSPAAEKTSSRQANPVARMNRPMDAAAESAGLASKSKLKKANIAEINRHDQTPAQLWQYWEMLLDRSEFQQIPIVGTLLAERLRKHPDPAVYQGIADLLAQPNIAAENKAILIDLLGEIATPDALDQLINLAKQEIDSPLYILALQALSRIGDNRWDGEFHKELSPALEAAWSNPDNNDPAFLGAVGKA
;
A
#
# COMPACT_ATOMS: atom_id res chain seq x y z
N MET A 1 -35.37 0.06 23.73
CA MET A 1 -35.15 0.85 22.50
C MET A 1 -35.71 2.25 22.71
N THR A 2 -34.85 3.26 22.73
CA THR A 2 -35.22 4.64 23.09
C THR A 2 -35.61 5.42 21.83
N LYS A 3 -36.59 6.33 21.95
CA LYS A 3 -37.14 7.15 20.85
C LYS A 3 -36.10 7.94 20.04
N ARG A 4 -34.87 8.09 20.55
CA ARG A 4 -33.75 8.76 19.86
C ARG A 4 -33.13 7.91 18.75
N SER A 5 -33.17 6.57 18.83
CA SER A 5 -32.60 5.70 17.79
C SER A 5 -33.45 5.64 16.52
N ILE A 6 -34.77 5.88 16.62
CA ILE A 6 -35.66 5.86 15.46
C ILE A 6 -35.48 7.13 14.61
N LEU A 7 -35.20 8.28 15.24
CA LEU A 7 -35.06 9.55 14.52
C LEU A 7 -33.78 9.60 13.67
N VAL A 8 -32.67 9.03 14.16
CA VAL A 8 -31.40 8.99 13.41
C VAL A 8 -31.52 8.08 12.18
N MET A 9 -32.24 6.96 12.31
CA MET A 9 -32.42 6.01 11.21
C MET A 9 -33.33 6.56 10.10
N VAL A 10 -34.35 7.38 10.45
CA VAL A 10 -35.23 8.02 9.46
C VAL A 10 -34.50 9.16 8.71
N CYS A 11 -33.61 9.92 9.38
CA CYS A 11 -32.82 10.94 8.70
C CYS A 11 -31.78 10.35 7.73
N LEU A 12 -31.22 9.17 8.02
CA LEU A 12 -30.26 8.53 7.12
C LEU A 12 -30.93 7.94 5.86
N LEU A 13 -32.20 7.51 5.97
CA LEU A 13 -32.94 6.97 4.83
C LEU A 13 -33.41 8.04 3.84
N LEU A 14 -33.62 9.29 4.28
CA LEU A 14 -34.04 10.40 3.42
C LEU A 14 -32.89 11.06 2.65
N ALA A 15 -31.63 10.87 3.07
CA ALA A 15 -30.47 11.43 2.37
C ALA A 15 -30.06 10.62 1.12
N LEU A 16 -30.50 9.35 1.00
CA LEU A 16 -30.10 8.45 -0.09
C LEU A 16 -30.98 8.54 -1.34
N THR A 17 -32.11 9.26 -1.31
CA THR A 17 -33.05 9.33 -2.46
C THR A 17 -32.96 10.62 -3.28
N ALA A 18 -32.09 11.57 -2.92
CA ALA A 18 -32.06 12.90 -3.55
C ALA A 18 -30.95 13.13 -4.60
N GLY A 19 -30.22 12.08 -5.03
CA GLY A 19 -28.93 12.26 -5.75
C GLY A 19 -28.76 11.62 -7.13
N VAL A 20 -29.82 11.25 -7.87
CA VAL A 20 -29.67 10.44 -9.11
C VAL A 20 -30.16 11.12 -10.41
N GLU A 21 -30.70 12.34 -10.39
CA GLU A 21 -31.20 12.97 -11.61
C GLU A 21 -30.46 14.27 -11.93
N GLY A 22 -29.44 14.21 -12.80
CA GLY A 22 -28.84 15.47 -13.25
C GLY A 22 -27.61 15.47 -14.15
N TRP A 23 -27.21 14.38 -14.80
CA TRP A 23 -26.08 14.42 -15.75
C TRP A 23 -26.43 13.74 -17.08
N ARG A 24 -27.25 14.43 -17.89
CA ARG A 24 -27.41 14.18 -19.33
C ARG A 24 -27.58 15.52 -20.04
N ALA A 25 -26.50 16.08 -20.57
CA ALA A 25 -26.55 16.95 -21.75
C ALA A 25 -25.14 17.22 -22.32
N HIS A 26 -25.05 17.07 -23.65
CA HIS A 26 -24.08 17.66 -24.57
C HIS A 26 -22.61 17.21 -24.52
N ASN A 27 -22.30 16.22 -25.36
CA ASN A 27 -21.02 16.18 -26.08
C ASN A 27 -21.27 16.52 -27.57
N PRO A 28 -20.65 17.59 -28.11
CA PRO A 28 -20.64 17.81 -29.55
C PRO A 28 -19.67 16.82 -30.22
N VAL A 29 -20.15 16.21 -31.29
CA VAL A 29 -19.37 15.39 -32.22
C VAL A 29 -18.25 16.26 -32.81
N LEU A 30 -17.00 15.94 -32.48
CA LEU A 30 -15.84 16.48 -33.19
C LEU A 30 -15.39 15.44 -34.22
N ASP A 31 -15.76 15.77 -35.45
CA ASP A 31 -15.19 15.28 -36.69
C ASP A 31 -13.67 15.49 -36.69
N ARG A 32 -12.91 14.43 -36.95
CA ARG A 32 -11.45 14.49 -37.07
C ARG A 32 -10.95 13.47 -38.08
N ASP A 33 -11.40 13.64 -39.31
CA ASP A 33 -10.60 13.28 -40.46
C ASP A 33 -9.37 14.20 -40.52
N ALA A 34 -8.18 13.57 -40.59
CA ALA A 34 -6.96 14.01 -41.26
C ALA A 34 -5.68 13.87 -40.43
N VAL A 35 -4.65 13.45 -41.17
CA VAL A 35 -3.22 13.75 -41.02
C VAL A 35 -2.32 12.57 -40.62
N SER A 36 -1.87 11.92 -41.69
CA SER A 36 -0.47 11.68 -42.05
C SER A 36 0.28 10.49 -41.43
N LYS A 37 0.49 9.54 -42.34
CA LYS A 37 1.63 8.61 -42.39
C LYS A 37 2.95 9.40 -42.47
N ASP A 38 4.02 8.67 -42.19
CA ASP A 38 5.44 9.00 -42.40
C ASP A 38 6.19 9.60 -41.20
N SER A 39 6.79 8.70 -40.42
CA SER A 39 8.13 8.94 -39.88
C SER A 39 8.81 7.61 -39.57
N GLN A 40 9.57 7.13 -40.55
CA GLN A 40 10.59 6.10 -40.38
C GLN A 40 11.71 6.69 -39.52
N TRP A 41 11.94 6.09 -38.34
CA TRP A 41 13.03 6.48 -37.45
C TRP A 41 14.16 5.45 -37.56
N THR A 42 15.21 5.77 -38.32
CA THR A 42 16.47 5.01 -38.33
C THR A 42 17.53 5.82 -37.59
N GLY A 43 17.66 5.61 -36.28
CA GLY A 43 18.67 6.25 -35.44
C GLY A 43 19.73 5.24 -35.00
N THR A 44 20.90 5.27 -35.63
CA THR A 44 22.09 4.52 -35.21
C THR A 44 22.78 5.25 -34.05
N TYR A 45 22.79 4.63 -32.86
CA TYR A 45 23.49 5.17 -31.70
C TYR A 45 25.01 4.93 -31.81
N ARG A 46 25.71 5.96 -32.26
CA ARG A 46 27.18 6.06 -32.29
C ARG A 46 27.67 6.60 -30.94
N GLY A 47 28.43 5.80 -30.23
CA GLY A 47 28.94 6.13 -28.89
C GLY A 47 29.85 7.35 -28.84
N LYS A 48 29.90 7.95 -27.65
CA LYS A 48 31.02 8.79 -27.19
C LYS A 48 31.37 8.43 -25.76
N LYS A 49 32.48 7.71 -25.62
CA LYS A 49 33.33 7.75 -24.42
C LYS A 49 33.87 9.16 -24.29
N THR A 50 33.74 9.76 -23.12
CA THR A 50 34.67 10.75 -22.63
C THR A 50 34.89 10.51 -21.15
N VAL A 51 36.14 10.22 -20.85
CA VAL A 51 36.75 10.07 -19.54
C VAL A 51 37.09 11.47 -19.03
N SER A 52 36.90 11.75 -17.75
CA SER A 52 37.71 12.74 -17.02
C SER A 52 37.70 12.45 -15.52
N PRO A 53 38.88 12.19 -14.92
CA PRO A 53 39.10 12.20 -13.48
C PRO A 53 39.69 13.56 -13.06
N ALA A 54 39.19 14.18 -11.98
CA ALA A 54 39.91 15.28 -11.35
C ALA A 54 39.47 15.54 -9.89
N ALA A 55 40.49 15.54 -9.03
CA ALA A 55 40.70 16.44 -7.90
C ALA A 55 39.80 16.32 -6.64
N GLU A 56 40.20 15.42 -5.75
CA GLU A 56 40.89 15.77 -4.50
C GLU A 56 40.67 17.21 -3.96
N LYS A 57 39.90 17.34 -2.88
CA LYS A 57 40.13 18.34 -1.82
C LYS A 57 39.93 17.71 -0.45
N THR A 58 41.06 17.33 0.13
CA THR A 58 41.32 17.21 1.56
C THR A 58 40.91 18.52 2.27
N SER A 59 39.95 18.44 3.19
CA SER A 59 39.63 19.54 4.11
C SER A 59 39.77 19.08 5.56
N SER A 60 40.94 19.37 6.10
CA SER A 60 41.18 19.94 7.43
C SER A 60 40.37 19.40 8.60
N ARG A 61 40.99 18.40 9.21
CA ARG A 61 40.95 17.99 10.61
C ARG A 61 41.17 19.21 11.53
N GLN A 62 40.14 19.65 12.24
CA GLN A 62 40.28 20.58 13.37
C GLN A 62 40.13 19.78 14.66
N ALA A 63 41.27 19.53 15.32
CA ALA A 63 41.35 18.88 16.61
C ALA A 63 40.82 19.83 17.68
N ASN A 64 39.85 19.34 18.47
CA ASN A 64 39.39 20.00 19.69
C ASN A 64 39.90 19.16 20.89
N PRO A 65 40.92 19.59 21.64
CA PRO A 65 41.37 18.90 22.83
C PRO A 65 40.75 19.57 24.06
N VAL A 66 39.66 19.01 24.60
CA VAL A 66 39.17 19.43 25.92
C VAL A 66 38.86 18.22 26.79
N ALA A 67 39.71 18.08 27.80
CA ALA A 67 39.47 17.57 29.14
C ALA A 67 38.73 16.22 29.25
N ARG A 68 39.57 15.18 29.20
CA ARG A 68 39.36 13.91 29.90
C ARG A 68 39.18 14.18 31.40
N MET A 69 37.95 14.14 31.90
CA MET A 69 37.67 14.06 33.32
C MET A 69 37.05 12.68 33.60
N ASN A 70 37.87 11.82 34.18
CA ASN A 70 37.54 10.46 34.58
C ASN A 70 36.38 10.48 35.59
N ARG A 71 35.20 9.97 35.20
CA ARG A 71 34.24 9.38 36.13
C ARG A 71 34.27 7.86 35.96
N PRO A 72 34.88 7.11 36.90
CA PRO A 72 34.60 5.70 37.06
C PRO A 72 33.28 5.55 37.84
N MET A 73 32.62 4.40 37.66
CA MET A 73 31.36 3.94 38.28
C MET A 73 30.10 4.30 37.49
N ASP A 74 29.67 3.32 36.68
CA ASP A 74 28.28 2.84 36.52
C ASP A 74 28.12 1.88 35.32
N ALA A 75 29.19 1.22 34.87
CA ALA A 75 29.17 0.25 33.77
C ALA A 75 28.40 -1.07 34.07
N ALA A 76 27.85 -1.24 35.27
CA ALA A 76 27.13 -2.46 35.66
C ALA A 76 25.59 -2.37 35.45
N ALA A 77 25.02 -1.16 35.34
CA ALA A 77 23.58 -0.99 35.17
C ALA A 77 23.11 -1.08 33.71
N GLU A 78 23.99 -0.84 32.74
CA GLU A 78 23.61 -0.78 31.32
C GLU A 78 23.60 -2.16 30.63
N SER A 79 24.35 -3.14 31.14
CA SER A 79 24.40 -4.49 30.57
C SER A 79 23.15 -5.35 30.89
N ALA A 80 22.45 -5.06 32.00
CA ALA A 80 21.21 -5.76 32.36
C ALA A 80 20.00 -5.32 31.50
N GLY A 81 19.95 -4.06 31.07
CA GLY A 81 18.87 -3.52 30.24
C GLY A 81 18.83 -4.09 28.82
N LEU A 82 20.00 -4.39 28.24
CA LEU A 82 20.10 -4.98 26.89
C LEU A 82 19.69 -6.46 26.86
N ALA A 83 20.00 -7.22 27.92
CA ALA A 83 19.61 -8.62 28.03
C ALA A 83 18.08 -8.80 28.17
N SER A 84 17.40 -7.87 28.85
CA SER A 84 15.94 -7.93 29.02
C SER A 84 15.18 -7.62 27.72
N LYS A 85 15.61 -6.59 26.96
CA LYS A 85 15.00 -6.23 25.66
C LYS A 85 15.15 -7.34 24.62
N SER A 86 16.28 -8.06 24.61
CA SER A 86 16.51 -9.16 23.67
C SER A 86 15.65 -10.41 23.96
N LYS A 87 15.34 -10.69 25.24
CA LYS A 87 14.45 -11.80 25.63
C LYS A 87 12.99 -11.51 25.29
N LEU A 88 12.53 -10.28 25.49
CA LEU A 88 11.18 -9.84 25.10
C LEU A 88 10.96 -9.92 23.58
N LYS A 89 11.94 -9.50 22.77
CA LYS A 89 11.82 -9.56 21.30
C LYS A 89 11.72 -11.00 20.75
N LYS A 90 12.43 -11.96 21.37
CA LYS A 90 12.39 -13.38 20.95
C LYS A 90 11.10 -14.10 21.33
N ALA A 91 10.53 -13.79 22.50
CA ALA A 91 9.27 -14.38 22.94
C ALA A 91 8.11 -13.96 22.02
N ASN A 92 8.10 -12.70 21.57
CA ASN A 92 7.04 -12.16 20.72
C ASN A 92 7.01 -12.85 19.33
N ILE A 93 8.16 -13.10 18.70
CA ILE A 93 8.23 -13.78 17.38
C ILE A 93 7.75 -15.24 17.46
N ALA A 94 8.07 -15.95 18.54
CA ALA A 94 7.61 -17.33 18.73
C ALA A 94 6.09 -17.44 18.96
N GLU A 95 5.48 -16.41 19.53
CA GLU A 95 4.03 -16.33 19.74
C GLU A 95 3.27 -15.98 18.45
N ILE A 96 3.86 -15.12 17.60
CA ILE A 96 3.34 -14.79 16.26
C ILE A 96 3.33 -16.03 15.34
N ASN A 97 4.32 -16.91 15.45
CA ASN A 97 4.40 -18.11 14.60
C ASN A 97 3.47 -19.27 15.03
N ARG A 98 2.61 -19.08 16.03
CA ARG A 98 1.63 -20.12 16.37
C ARG A 98 0.65 -20.27 15.21
N HIS A 99 0.66 -21.46 14.59
CA HIS A 99 -0.14 -21.79 13.41
C HIS A 99 -1.65 -21.64 13.59
N ASP A 100 -2.13 -21.41 14.82
CA ASP A 100 -3.55 -21.35 15.17
C ASP A 100 -4.14 -19.94 15.15
N GLN A 101 -3.34 -18.90 14.83
CA GLN A 101 -3.88 -17.54 14.77
C GLN A 101 -4.83 -17.37 13.59
N THR A 102 -6.03 -16.82 13.87
CA THR A 102 -7.02 -16.50 12.84
C THR A 102 -6.67 -15.18 12.14
N PRO A 103 -7.17 -14.93 10.90
CA PRO A 103 -6.98 -13.64 10.23
C PRO A 103 -7.40 -12.44 11.10
N ALA A 104 -8.55 -12.53 11.79
CA ALA A 104 -9.00 -11.49 12.70
C ALA A 104 -8.02 -11.20 13.86
N GLN A 105 -7.40 -12.23 14.44
CA GLN A 105 -6.41 -12.05 15.51
C GLN A 105 -5.13 -11.39 14.98
N LEU A 106 -4.65 -11.83 13.81
CA LEU A 106 -3.49 -11.23 13.15
C LEU A 106 -3.76 -9.78 12.77
N TRP A 107 -4.97 -9.47 12.28
CA TRP A 107 -5.41 -8.12 11.98
C TRP A 107 -5.38 -7.20 13.20
N GLN A 108 -6.03 -7.60 14.31
CA GLN A 108 -6.02 -6.83 15.56
C GLN A 108 -4.60 -6.57 16.08
N TYR A 109 -3.74 -7.59 15.99
CA TYR A 109 -2.34 -7.45 16.38
C TYR A 109 -1.59 -6.48 15.47
N TRP A 110 -1.84 -6.56 14.16
CA TRP A 110 -1.24 -5.69 13.16
C TRP A 110 -1.68 -4.22 13.32
N GLU A 111 -2.98 -3.97 13.58
CA GLU A 111 -3.49 -2.63 13.91
C GLU A 111 -2.82 -2.04 15.15
N MET A 112 -2.63 -2.86 16.19
CA MET A 112 -1.91 -2.44 17.39
C MET A 112 -0.45 -2.06 17.07
N LEU A 113 0.21 -2.76 16.14
CA LEU A 113 1.57 -2.40 15.72
C LEU A 113 1.61 -1.08 14.93
N LEU A 114 0.61 -0.81 14.09
CA LEU A 114 0.44 0.47 13.40
C LEU A 114 0.30 1.63 14.40
N ASP A 115 -0.62 1.50 15.36
CA ASP A 115 -0.88 2.52 16.39
C ASP A 115 0.40 2.84 17.20
N ARG A 116 1.16 1.81 17.54
CA ARG A 116 2.44 1.94 18.26
C ARG A 116 3.62 2.34 17.40
N SER A 117 3.43 2.52 16.09
CA SER A 117 4.50 2.83 15.14
C SER A 117 5.65 1.81 15.17
N GLU A 118 5.34 0.53 15.40
CA GLU A 118 6.32 -0.56 15.46
C GLU A 118 6.69 -1.07 14.05
N PHE A 119 7.16 -0.14 13.18
CA PHE A 119 7.38 -0.37 11.75
C PHE A 119 8.29 -1.55 11.38
N GLN A 120 9.12 -2.05 12.32
CA GLN A 120 9.94 -3.24 12.09
C GLN A 120 9.14 -4.56 12.13
N GLN A 121 8.02 -4.60 12.86
CA GLN A 121 7.20 -5.80 13.02
C GLN A 121 6.02 -5.84 12.04
N ILE A 122 5.57 -4.69 11.58
CA ILE A 122 4.46 -4.54 10.63
C ILE A 122 4.64 -5.41 9.38
N PRO A 123 5.79 -5.43 8.68
CA PRO A 123 5.95 -6.28 7.50
C PRO A 123 5.87 -7.78 7.82
N ILE A 124 6.43 -8.19 8.97
CA ILE A 124 6.45 -9.61 9.38
C ILE A 124 5.03 -10.12 9.63
N VAL A 125 4.27 -9.37 10.42
CA VAL A 125 2.86 -9.72 10.72
C VAL A 125 2.00 -9.53 9.48
N GLY A 126 2.28 -8.53 8.65
CA GLY A 126 1.58 -8.27 7.39
C GLY A 126 1.70 -9.44 6.42
N THR A 127 2.90 -10.00 6.23
CA THR A 127 3.11 -11.19 5.40
C THR A 127 2.36 -12.40 5.94
N LEU A 128 2.38 -12.63 7.26
CA LEU A 128 1.64 -13.73 7.88
C LEU A 128 0.12 -13.57 7.75
N LEU A 129 -0.38 -12.35 7.95
CA LEU A 129 -1.79 -12.01 7.74
C LEU A 129 -2.20 -12.23 6.28
N ALA A 130 -1.38 -11.77 5.33
CA ALA A 130 -1.60 -12.01 3.91
C ALA A 130 -1.68 -13.51 3.61
N GLU A 131 -0.70 -14.30 4.06
CA GLU A 131 -0.73 -15.76 3.89
C GLU A 131 -2.02 -16.38 4.46
N ARG A 132 -2.46 -15.92 5.63
CA ARG A 132 -3.70 -16.43 6.24
C ARG A 132 -4.96 -16.02 5.49
N LEU A 133 -5.06 -14.77 5.02
CA LEU A 133 -6.22 -14.29 4.26
C LEU A 133 -6.36 -14.96 2.90
N ARG A 134 -5.26 -15.38 2.28
CA ARG A 134 -5.28 -16.18 1.04
C ARG A 134 -5.93 -17.55 1.25
N LYS A 135 -5.63 -18.20 2.38
CA LYS A 135 -6.15 -19.52 2.74
C LYS A 135 -7.55 -19.48 3.35
N HIS A 136 -7.81 -18.45 4.15
CA HIS A 136 -9.05 -18.23 4.88
C HIS A 136 -9.45 -16.76 4.75
N PRO A 137 -10.12 -16.39 3.65
CA PRO A 137 -10.63 -15.03 3.48
C PRO A 137 -11.55 -14.65 4.64
N ASP A 138 -11.35 -13.44 5.16
CA ASP A 138 -12.15 -12.90 6.26
C ASP A 138 -12.68 -11.51 5.87
N PRO A 139 -13.97 -11.41 5.48
CA PRO A 139 -14.58 -10.15 5.07
C PRO A 139 -14.46 -9.02 6.10
N ALA A 140 -14.41 -9.35 7.39
CA ALA A 140 -14.27 -8.35 8.44
C ALA A 140 -12.89 -7.66 8.41
N VAL A 141 -11.84 -8.41 8.05
CA VAL A 141 -10.48 -7.85 7.90
C VAL A 141 -10.41 -6.92 6.70
N TYR A 142 -10.97 -7.34 5.55
CA TYR A 142 -11.05 -6.49 4.37
C TYR A 142 -11.83 -5.21 4.63
N GLN A 143 -12.96 -5.30 5.35
CA GLN A 143 -13.71 -4.11 5.75
C GLN A 143 -12.88 -3.20 6.68
N GLY A 144 -12.14 -3.78 7.64
CA GLY A 144 -11.25 -3.03 8.52
C GLY A 144 -10.17 -2.26 7.76
N ILE A 145 -9.58 -2.87 6.72
CA ILE A 145 -8.61 -2.20 5.83
C ILE A 145 -9.27 -1.01 5.12
N ALA A 146 -10.45 -1.23 4.52
CA ALA A 146 -11.19 -0.18 3.81
C ALA A 146 -11.57 0.97 4.74
N ASP A 147 -12.03 0.67 5.96
CA ASP A 147 -12.41 1.66 6.97
C ASP A 147 -11.21 2.52 7.38
N LEU A 148 -10.02 1.92 7.57
CA LEU A 148 -8.80 2.67 7.88
C LEU A 148 -8.36 3.55 6.71
N LEU A 149 -8.42 3.06 5.46
CA LEU A 149 -8.05 3.84 4.28
C LEU A 149 -8.98 5.04 4.05
N ALA A 150 -10.26 4.90 4.37
CA ALA A 150 -11.27 5.95 4.27
C ALA A 150 -11.13 7.03 5.34
N GLN A 151 -10.38 6.80 6.42
CA GLN A 151 -10.19 7.82 7.45
C GLN A 151 -9.37 9.01 6.91
N PRO A 152 -9.82 10.25 7.12
CA PRO A 152 -9.09 11.44 6.65
C PRO A 152 -7.85 11.73 7.50
N ASN A 153 -7.81 11.29 8.76
CA ASN A 153 -6.79 11.66 9.74
C ASN A 153 -5.68 10.62 9.90
N ILE A 154 -5.74 9.48 9.19
CA ILE A 154 -4.68 8.49 9.23
C ILE A 154 -3.47 9.01 8.43
N ALA A 155 -2.27 8.80 8.94
CA ALA A 155 -1.03 9.22 8.30
C ALA A 155 -0.87 8.58 6.92
N ALA A 156 -0.30 9.32 5.95
CA ALA A 156 -0.13 8.85 4.59
C ALA A 156 0.75 7.58 4.52
N GLU A 157 1.74 7.48 5.40
CA GLU A 157 2.62 6.32 5.54
C GLU A 157 1.84 5.07 5.96
N ASN A 158 0.88 5.23 6.87
CA ASN A 158 0.01 4.13 7.31
C ASN A 158 -0.94 3.70 6.19
N LYS A 159 -1.46 4.64 5.38
CA LYS A 159 -2.23 4.30 4.18
C LYS A 159 -1.40 3.55 3.15
N ALA A 160 -0.14 3.96 2.96
CA ALA A 160 0.78 3.26 2.05
C ALA A 160 1.02 1.81 2.52
N ILE A 161 1.24 1.61 3.82
CA ILE A 161 1.40 0.28 4.42
C ILE A 161 0.14 -0.58 4.22
N LEU A 162 -1.05 -0.02 4.35
CA LEU A 162 -2.32 -0.72 4.10
C LEU A 162 -2.48 -1.12 2.62
N ILE A 163 -2.12 -0.24 1.70
CA ILE A 163 -2.16 -0.52 0.25
C ILE A 163 -1.13 -1.60 -0.12
N ASP A 164 0.07 -1.54 0.45
CA ASP A 164 1.09 -2.59 0.29
C ASP A 164 0.59 -3.94 0.83
N LEU A 165 -0.09 -3.93 1.98
CA LEU A 165 -0.71 -5.14 2.54
C LEU A 165 -1.77 -5.71 1.59
N LEU A 166 -2.63 -4.89 0.96
CA LEU A 166 -3.61 -5.37 -0.04
C LEU A 166 -2.91 -6.01 -1.25
N GLY A 167 -1.85 -5.37 -1.76
CA GLY A 167 -1.04 -5.92 -2.86
C GLY A 167 -0.38 -7.25 -2.49
N GLU A 168 0.07 -7.38 -1.24
CA GLU A 168 0.59 -8.64 -0.71
C GLU A 168 -0.53 -9.68 -0.56
N ILE A 169 -1.69 -9.33 0.03
CA ILE A 169 -2.83 -10.25 0.20
C ILE A 169 -3.28 -10.83 -1.13
N ALA A 170 -3.26 -10.04 -2.22
CA ALA A 170 -3.46 -10.40 -3.63
C ALA A 170 -4.66 -11.33 -3.95
N THR A 171 -5.71 -11.33 -3.11
CA THR A 171 -6.96 -12.08 -3.32
C THR A 171 -7.95 -11.28 -4.17
N PRO A 172 -9.06 -11.88 -4.66
CA PRO A 172 -10.11 -11.12 -5.34
C PRO A 172 -10.63 -9.92 -4.54
N ASP A 173 -10.89 -10.09 -3.24
CA ASP A 173 -11.36 -8.99 -2.37
C ASP A 173 -10.32 -7.87 -2.23
N ALA A 174 -9.03 -8.22 -2.12
CA ALA A 174 -7.95 -7.23 -2.04
C ALA A 174 -7.77 -6.49 -3.37
N LEU A 175 -7.84 -7.22 -4.49
CA LEU A 175 -7.77 -6.68 -5.83
C LEU A 175 -8.91 -5.69 -6.08
N ASP A 176 -10.13 -6.04 -5.72
CA ASP A 176 -11.29 -5.17 -5.88
C ASP A 176 -11.12 -3.86 -5.11
N GLN A 177 -10.58 -3.91 -3.88
CA GLN A 177 -10.26 -2.70 -3.13
C GLN A 177 -9.20 -1.84 -3.83
N LEU A 178 -8.13 -2.44 -4.34
CA LEU A 178 -7.09 -1.71 -5.07
C LEU A 178 -7.62 -1.07 -6.36
N ILE A 179 -8.45 -1.78 -7.12
CA ILE A 179 -9.13 -1.25 -8.30
C ILE A 179 -10.03 -0.07 -7.93
N ASN A 180 -10.79 -0.19 -6.84
CA ASN A 180 -11.68 0.89 -6.38
C ASN A 180 -10.89 2.12 -5.94
N LEU A 181 -9.80 1.95 -5.19
CA LEU A 181 -8.91 3.05 -4.79
C LEU A 181 -8.32 3.76 -6.01
N ALA A 182 -7.87 3.00 -7.02
CA ALA A 182 -7.30 3.57 -8.23
C ALA A 182 -8.34 4.28 -9.12
N LYS A 183 -9.64 4.03 -8.93
CA LYS A 183 -10.72 4.71 -9.65
C LYS A 183 -11.23 5.97 -8.96
N GLN A 184 -11.21 6.01 -7.62
CA GLN A 184 -11.88 7.06 -6.86
C GLN A 184 -11.08 8.37 -6.77
N GLU A 185 -9.74 8.31 -6.78
CA GLU A 185 -8.94 9.47 -6.44
C GLU A 185 -7.69 9.66 -7.32
N ILE A 186 -7.85 9.92 -8.62
CA ILE A 186 -6.71 10.08 -9.56
C ILE A 186 -5.66 11.10 -9.07
N ASP A 187 -6.10 12.18 -8.42
CA ASP A 187 -5.21 13.24 -7.91
C ASP A 187 -4.63 12.94 -6.51
N SER A 188 -4.98 11.80 -5.91
CA SER A 188 -4.53 11.42 -4.56
C SER A 188 -3.17 10.73 -4.61
N PRO A 189 -2.29 10.98 -3.62
CA PRO A 189 -1.08 10.17 -3.43
C PRO A 189 -1.36 8.67 -3.34
N LEU A 190 -2.56 8.29 -2.91
CA LEU A 190 -2.98 6.88 -2.80
C LEU A 190 -3.19 6.24 -4.15
N TYR A 191 -3.55 7.00 -5.19
CA TYR A 191 -3.75 6.46 -6.52
C TYR A 191 -2.45 5.86 -7.08
N ILE A 192 -1.33 6.59 -6.98
CA ILE A 192 -0.03 6.06 -7.43
C ILE A 192 0.36 4.80 -6.65
N LEU A 193 0.13 4.77 -5.34
CA LEU A 193 0.41 3.60 -4.51
C LEU A 193 -0.49 2.41 -4.89
N ALA A 194 -1.77 2.65 -5.15
CA ALA A 194 -2.71 1.64 -5.61
C ALA A 194 -2.30 1.07 -6.97
N LEU A 195 -1.89 1.91 -7.92
CA LEU A 195 -1.37 1.44 -9.22
C LEU A 195 -0.11 0.59 -9.08
N GLN A 196 0.80 0.95 -8.17
CA GLN A 196 2.00 0.17 -7.90
C GLN A 196 1.69 -1.17 -7.22
N ALA A 197 0.71 -1.21 -6.33
CA ALA A 197 0.22 -2.45 -5.72
C ALA A 197 -0.47 -3.34 -6.77
N LEU A 198 -1.37 -2.78 -7.59
CA LEU A 198 -2.01 -3.48 -8.72
C LEU A 198 -0.97 -4.09 -9.65
N SER A 199 0.00 -3.29 -10.09
CA SER A 199 1.07 -3.76 -11.00
C SER A 199 1.93 -4.90 -10.44
N ARG A 200 1.96 -5.09 -9.11
CA ARG A 200 2.72 -6.15 -8.43
C ARG A 200 1.84 -7.35 -8.06
N ILE A 201 0.52 -7.18 -8.05
CA ILE A 201 -0.42 -8.23 -7.63
C ILE A 201 -0.27 -9.49 -8.49
N GLY A 202 0.00 -9.33 -9.79
CA GLY A 202 0.26 -10.42 -10.73
C GLY A 202 1.63 -11.08 -10.59
N ASP A 203 2.62 -10.36 -10.04
CA ASP A 203 3.94 -10.90 -9.73
C ASP A 203 3.91 -11.81 -8.49
N ASN A 204 2.91 -11.62 -7.62
CA ASN A 204 2.73 -12.38 -6.38
C ASN A 204 2.18 -13.78 -6.65
N ARG A 205 3.09 -14.66 -7.11
CA ARG A 205 2.83 -16.10 -7.22
C ARG A 205 2.85 -16.72 -5.83
N TRP A 206 1.70 -17.19 -5.36
CA TRP A 206 1.65 -18.00 -4.15
C TRP A 206 1.66 -19.46 -4.55
N ASP A 207 2.39 -20.25 -3.79
CA ASP A 207 2.65 -21.67 -4.12
C ASP A 207 3.25 -21.88 -5.53
N GLY A 208 3.84 -20.84 -6.12
CA GLY A 208 4.48 -20.86 -7.44
C GLY A 208 3.52 -20.77 -8.63
N GLU A 209 2.22 -20.67 -8.40
CA GLU A 209 1.19 -20.61 -9.44
C GLU A 209 0.65 -19.20 -9.66
N PHE A 210 0.03 -19.00 -10.82
CA PHE A 210 -0.72 -17.79 -11.13
C PHE A 210 -2.19 -17.98 -10.71
N HIS A 211 -2.72 -16.98 -10.02
CA HIS A 211 -4.05 -16.98 -9.43
C HIS A 211 -5.12 -16.63 -10.47
N LYS A 212 -5.64 -17.65 -11.14
CA LYS A 212 -6.65 -17.51 -12.20
C LYS A 212 -7.94 -16.84 -11.72
N GLU A 213 -8.20 -16.87 -10.42
CA GLU A 213 -9.32 -16.19 -9.78
C GLU A 213 -9.25 -14.67 -9.87
N LEU A 214 -8.05 -14.10 -10.09
CA LEU A 214 -7.87 -12.65 -10.27
C LEU A 214 -8.18 -12.20 -11.69
N SER A 215 -8.00 -13.09 -12.68
CA SER A 215 -8.18 -12.76 -14.10
C SER A 215 -9.54 -12.15 -14.43
N PRO A 216 -10.69 -12.68 -13.96
CA PRO A 216 -11.98 -12.09 -14.29
C PRO A 216 -12.11 -10.62 -13.83
N ALA A 217 -11.61 -10.30 -12.64
CA ALA A 217 -11.67 -8.94 -12.11
C ALA A 217 -10.73 -7.99 -12.88
N LEU A 218 -9.51 -8.45 -13.22
CA LEU A 218 -8.57 -7.70 -14.05
C LEU A 218 -9.10 -7.46 -15.47
N GLU A 219 -9.65 -8.49 -16.12
CA GLU A 219 -10.24 -8.40 -17.45
C GLU A 219 -11.44 -7.46 -17.48
N ALA A 220 -12.30 -7.52 -16.44
CA ALA A 220 -13.42 -6.61 -16.29
C ALA A 220 -12.96 -5.16 -16.07
N ALA A 221 -11.89 -4.94 -15.31
CA ALA A 221 -11.29 -3.62 -15.11
C ALA A 221 -10.65 -3.08 -16.39
N TRP A 222 -9.96 -3.92 -17.15
CA TRP A 222 -9.31 -3.56 -18.41
C TRP A 222 -10.30 -3.24 -19.52
N SER A 223 -11.38 -4.02 -19.62
CA SER A 223 -12.36 -3.92 -20.71
C SER A 223 -13.46 -2.89 -20.46
N ASN A 224 -13.44 -2.21 -19.30
CA ASN A 224 -14.45 -1.23 -18.96
C ASN A 224 -14.25 0.06 -19.80
N PRO A 225 -15.23 0.47 -20.63
CA PRO A 225 -15.09 1.63 -21.51
C PRO A 225 -15.01 2.98 -20.77
N ASP A 226 -15.40 3.02 -19.51
CA ASP A 226 -15.32 4.23 -18.69
C ASP A 226 -13.88 4.47 -18.17
N ASN A 227 -13.02 3.45 -18.22
CA ASN A 227 -11.61 3.55 -17.80
C ASN A 227 -10.73 4.00 -18.97
N ASN A 228 -10.52 5.31 -19.10
CA ASN A 228 -9.66 5.89 -20.14
C ASN A 228 -8.27 6.31 -19.64
N ASP A 229 -7.97 6.07 -18.37
CA ASP A 229 -6.69 6.42 -17.77
C ASP A 229 -5.59 5.43 -18.19
N PRO A 230 -4.58 5.88 -18.96
CA PRO A 230 -3.53 5.01 -19.45
C PRO A 230 -2.65 4.43 -18.34
N ALA A 231 -2.50 5.11 -17.21
CA ALA A 231 -1.69 4.61 -16.10
C ALA A 231 -2.42 3.49 -15.34
N PHE A 232 -3.72 3.68 -15.08
CA PHE A 232 -4.57 2.61 -14.56
C PHE A 232 -4.59 1.39 -15.47
N LEU A 233 -4.88 1.58 -16.76
CA LEU A 233 -4.88 0.48 -17.72
C LEU A 233 -3.50 -0.19 -17.73
N GLY A 234 -2.41 0.56 -17.87
CA GLY A 234 -1.05 0.04 -17.82
C GLY A 234 -0.74 -0.81 -16.57
N ALA A 235 -1.25 -0.42 -15.40
CA ALA A 235 -1.10 -1.21 -14.17
C ALA A 235 -1.92 -2.51 -14.22
N VAL A 236 -3.18 -2.46 -14.66
CA VAL A 236 -4.06 -3.64 -14.78
C VAL A 236 -3.54 -4.63 -15.82
N GLY A 237 -3.02 -4.15 -16.96
CA GLY A 237 -2.47 -5.04 -18.00
C GLY A 237 -1.10 -5.63 -17.67
N LYS A 238 -0.41 -5.07 -16.67
CA LYS A 238 0.83 -5.65 -16.13
C LYS A 238 0.53 -6.74 -15.09
N ALA A 239 -0.53 -6.57 -14.30
CA ALA A 239 -1.04 -7.57 -13.37
C ALA A 239 -1.48 -8.85 -14.10
#